data_AF-A0A177NB66-F1
#
_entry.id   AF-A0A177NB66-F1
#
_cell.length_a   1.000
_cell.length_b   1.000
_cell.length_c   1.000
_cell.angle_alpha   90.00
_cell.angle_beta   90.00
_cell.angle_gamma   90.00
#
_symmetry.space_group_name_H-M   'P 1'
#
loop_
_entity.id
_entity.type
_entity.pdbx_description
1 polymer ?
#
loop_
_entity_poly.entity_id
_entity_poly.type
_entity_poly.pdbx_seq_one_letter_code
_entity_poly.pdbx_strand_id
1 'polypeptide(L)'
;MSLTQTLIQKPPYGAIVHHSANESQQQKSKPTMLLVDVILADLEQFVLNEVRDSHGDKVARDSAKALVKCLWLNYCRSIMYVPTIDRQAISKRNEAIYAECTGRNYQDLSIKYRISLQQIYSIIKAQRAIHKHGQQNDAKQTVISVIEELLPPELVRLGFSESDAASLASSIANHLCQHFPGVSCR
;
A
#
# COMPACT_ATOMS: atom_id res chain seq x y z
N MET A 1 31.77 74.59 19.17
CA MET A 1 33.18 74.64 18.74
C MET A 1 33.94 73.54 19.45
N SER A 2 34.81 72.87 18.70
CA SER A 2 35.93 72.01 19.11
C SER A 2 35.70 70.70 19.87
N LEU A 3 36.06 69.65 19.15
CA LEU A 3 36.49 68.32 19.57
C LEU A 3 37.54 68.37 20.69
N THR A 4 37.53 67.38 21.57
CA THR A 4 38.79 66.77 22.05
C THR A 4 38.56 65.33 22.50
N GLN A 5 39.29 64.45 21.85
CA GLN A 5 39.46 63.03 22.06
C GLN A 5 40.62 62.83 23.04
N THR A 6 40.52 61.95 24.06
CA THR A 6 41.67 61.13 24.52
C THR A 6 41.19 59.90 25.31
N LEU A 7 41.92 58.82 25.07
CA LEU A 7 41.80 57.41 25.41
C LEU A 7 41.88 57.00 26.90
N ILE A 8 41.11 55.94 27.20
CA ILE A 8 41.48 54.62 27.80
C ILE A 8 42.27 54.57 29.12
N GLN A 9 41.66 53.96 30.15
CA GLN A 9 42.13 52.70 30.78
C GLN A 9 41.07 52.06 31.69
N LYS A 10 40.87 50.74 31.54
CA LYS A 10 39.92 49.86 32.26
C LYS A 10 40.39 49.56 33.69
N PRO A 11 39.45 49.35 34.62
CA PRO A 11 39.57 48.32 35.65
C PRO A 11 38.41 47.29 35.61
N PRO A 12 38.52 46.17 36.35
CA PRO A 12 38.07 44.84 35.92
C PRO A 12 36.75 44.35 36.52
N TYR A 13 36.24 43.29 35.89
CA TYR A 13 35.34 42.24 36.40
C TYR A 13 34.56 42.51 37.69
N GLY A 14 33.24 42.63 37.54
CA GLY A 14 32.29 42.53 38.66
C GLY A 14 30.95 43.20 38.39
N ALA A 15 30.16 42.69 37.44
CA ALA A 15 28.74 43.04 37.34
C ALA A 15 27.94 41.83 36.83
N ILE A 16 27.26 41.17 37.75
CA ILE A 16 26.22 40.16 37.48
C ILE A 16 24.95 40.93 37.13
N VAL A 17 24.49 40.89 35.88
CA VAL A 17 23.08 41.14 35.53
C VAL A 17 22.70 40.31 34.29
N HIS A 18 21.83 39.31 34.54
CA HIS A 18 20.84 38.68 33.65
C HIS A 18 21.26 38.31 32.23
N HIS A 19 21.26 37.02 31.91
CA HIS A 19 20.56 36.53 30.73
C HIS A 19 19.82 35.24 31.07
N SER A 20 18.56 35.23 30.64
CA SER A 20 17.52 34.28 30.91
C SER A 20 17.87 32.87 30.43
N ALA A 21 17.26 31.88 31.09
CA ALA A 21 17.36 30.46 30.81
C ALA A 21 17.25 30.16 29.31
N ASN A 22 18.32 29.59 28.75
CA ASN A 22 18.28 28.95 27.44
C ASN A 22 17.71 27.54 27.65
N GLU A 23 16.37 27.45 27.62
CA GLU A 23 15.67 26.18 27.53
C GLU A 23 16.15 25.47 26.27
N SER A 24 16.94 24.41 26.48
CA SER A 24 17.35 23.51 25.42
C SER A 24 16.09 22.83 24.90
N GLN A 25 15.50 23.39 23.85
CA GLN A 25 14.47 22.72 23.06
C GLN A 25 15.11 21.50 22.41
N GLN A 26 14.99 20.38 23.12
CA GLN A 26 15.30 19.05 22.64
C GLN A 26 14.32 18.77 21.50
N GLN A 27 14.78 19.01 20.27
CA GLN A 27 14.05 18.75 19.05
C GLN A 27 13.77 17.24 18.99
N LYS A 28 12.58 16.84 19.48
CA LYS A 28 12.04 15.49 19.32
C LYS A 28 12.00 15.21 17.82
N SER A 29 12.92 14.38 17.34
CA SER A 29 12.90 13.87 15.97
C SER A 29 11.51 13.29 15.69
N LYS A 30 10.82 13.79 14.66
CA LYS A 30 9.57 13.19 14.19
C LYS A 30 9.81 11.69 13.96
N PRO A 31 8.97 10.78 14.48
CA PRO A 31 9.13 9.37 14.21
C PRO A 31 9.04 9.14 12.71
N THR A 32 10.07 8.51 12.13
CA THR A 32 10.03 8.03 10.74
C THR A 32 8.96 6.96 10.67
N MET A 33 7.79 7.33 10.18
CA MET A 33 6.66 6.42 9.99
C MET A 33 7.03 5.37 8.93
N LEU A 34 6.83 4.09 9.23
CA LEU A 34 7.13 3.03 8.26
C LEU A 34 6.10 3.08 7.13
N LEU A 35 6.51 2.68 5.92
CA LEU A 35 5.61 2.69 4.76
C LEU A 35 4.36 1.82 4.99
N VAL A 36 4.49 0.72 5.73
CA VAL A 36 3.36 -0.13 6.12
C VAL A 36 2.35 0.63 6.99
N ASP A 37 2.82 1.47 7.91
CA ASP A 37 1.95 2.30 8.75
C ASP A 37 1.18 3.32 7.90
N VAL A 38 1.81 3.85 6.84
CA VAL A 38 1.17 4.80 5.91
C VAL A 38 0.07 4.11 5.13
N ILE A 39 0.34 2.92 4.60
CA ILE A 39 -0.64 2.12 3.87
C ILE A 39 -1.82 1.75 4.79
N LEU A 40 -1.55 1.25 5.99
CA LEU A 40 -2.62 0.83 6.91
C LEU A 40 -3.48 2.01 7.35
N ALA A 41 -2.88 3.16 7.66
CA ALA A 41 -3.62 4.36 8.03
C ALA A 41 -4.49 4.90 6.87
N ASP A 42 -3.97 4.90 5.64
CA ASP A 42 -4.72 5.31 4.45
C ASP A 42 -5.91 4.38 4.18
N LEU A 43 -5.69 3.07 4.27
CA LEU A 43 -6.75 2.07 4.10
C LEU A 43 -7.81 2.14 5.20
N GLU A 44 -7.41 2.32 6.47
CA GLU A 44 -8.34 2.52 7.58
C GLU A 44 -9.21 3.76 7.34
N GLN A 45 -8.60 4.88 6.95
CA GLN A 45 -9.34 6.11 6.66
C GLN A 45 -10.29 5.94 5.46
N PHE A 46 -9.87 5.22 4.42
CA PHE A 46 -10.71 4.89 3.28
C PHE A 46 -11.95 4.10 3.70
N VAL A 47 -11.78 3.00 4.45
CA VAL A 47 -12.89 2.18 4.93
C VAL A 47 -13.82 2.97 5.84
N LEU A 48 -13.28 3.81 6.72
CA LEU A 48 -14.08 4.66 7.57
C LEU A 48 -14.99 5.59 6.76
N ASN A 49 -14.47 6.21 5.71
CA ASN A 49 -15.22 7.12 4.85
C ASN A 49 -16.29 6.39 4.04
N GLU A 50 -15.99 5.23 3.45
CA GLU A 50 -16.92 4.45 2.63
C GLU A 50 -18.09 3.88 3.44
N VAL A 51 -17.85 3.46 4.68
CA VAL A 51 -18.84 2.74 5.48
C VAL A 51 -19.67 3.65 6.38
N ARG A 52 -19.12 4.79 6.83
CA ARG A 52 -19.74 5.63 7.87
C ARG A 52 -21.15 6.08 7.50
N ASP A 53 -21.35 6.51 6.26
CA ASP A 53 -22.63 7.10 5.85
C ASP A 53 -23.71 6.02 5.61
N SER A 54 -23.30 4.79 5.28
CA SER A 54 -24.21 3.68 4.96
C SER A 54 -24.54 2.79 6.17
N HIS A 55 -23.59 2.52 7.06
CA HIS A 55 -23.75 1.56 8.17
C HIS A 55 -23.47 2.18 9.56
N GLY A 56 -23.10 3.46 9.59
CA GLY A 56 -22.83 4.19 10.82
C GLY A 56 -21.43 3.97 11.39
N ASP A 57 -21.11 4.83 12.35
CA ASP A 57 -19.74 5.05 12.86
C ASP A 57 -19.12 3.83 13.56
N LYS A 58 -19.97 3.02 14.23
CA LYS A 58 -19.51 1.79 14.89
C LYS A 58 -19.09 0.73 13.87
N VAL A 59 -19.93 0.48 12.87
CA VAL A 59 -19.66 -0.53 11.84
C VAL A 59 -18.44 -0.12 11.02
N ALA A 60 -18.32 1.17 10.67
CA ALA A 60 -17.14 1.68 9.97
C ALA A 60 -15.83 1.38 10.71
N ARG A 61 -15.78 1.66 12.03
CA ARG A 61 -14.60 1.35 12.86
C ARG A 61 -14.33 -0.15 12.96
N ASP A 62 -15.37 -0.97 13.11
CA ASP A 62 -15.21 -2.42 13.22
C ASP A 62 -14.77 -3.03 11.88
N SER A 63 -15.22 -2.50 10.74
CA SER A 63 -14.77 -2.88 9.39
C SER A 63 -13.31 -2.52 9.14
N ALA A 64 -12.88 -1.31 9.55
CA ALA A 64 -11.48 -0.92 9.44
C ALA A 64 -10.56 -1.84 10.28
N LYS A 65 -10.97 -2.17 11.50
CA LYS A 65 -10.26 -3.16 12.33
C LYS A 65 -10.23 -4.55 11.69
N ALA A 66 -11.32 -4.98 11.06
CA ALA A 66 -11.38 -6.26 10.36
C ALA A 66 -10.38 -6.29 9.19
N LEU A 67 -10.27 -5.20 8.42
CA LEU A 67 -9.27 -5.07 7.35
C LEU A 67 -7.84 -5.16 7.90
N VAL A 68 -7.50 -4.35 8.91
CA VAL A 68 -6.15 -4.35 9.49
C VAL A 68 -5.80 -5.72 10.06
N LYS A 69 -6.74 -6.37 10.76
CA LYS A 69 -6.56 -7.73 11.29
C LYS A 69 -6.37 -8.74 10.15
N CYS A 70 -7.15 -8.65 9.08
CA CYS A 70 -7.02 -9.52 7.91
C CYS A 70 -5.62 -9.40 7.30
N LEU A 71 -5.14 -8.18 7.06
CA LEU A 71 -3.81 -7.94 6.52
C LEU A 71 -2.71 -8.43 7.47
N TRP A 72 -2.83 -8.16 8.76
CA TRP A 72 -1.84 -8.60 9.76
C TRP A 72 -1.72 -10.12 9.82
N LEU A 73 -2.84 -10.85 9.87
CA LEU A 73 -2.82 -12.31 9.96
C LEU A 73 -2.16 -12.96 8.74
N ASN A 74 -2.28 -12.36 7.56
CA ASN A 74 -1.74 -12.90 6.32
C ASN A 74 -0.31 -12.40 6.00
N TYR A 75 0.09 -11.22 6.50
CA TYR A 75 1.35 -10.57 6.14
C TYR A 75 2.32 -10.26 7.28
N CYS A 76 1.99 -10.52 8.55
CA CYS A 76 2.90 -10.21 9.69
C CYS A 76 4.29 -10.88 9.63
N ARG A 77 4.45 -11.91 8.79
CA ARG A 77 5.71 -12.67 8.63
C ARG A 77 6.16 -12.79 7.18
N SER A 78 5.47 -12.13 6.26
CA SER A 78 5.72 -12.19 4.83
C SER A 78 5.76 -10.78 4.25
N ILE A 79 6.31 -10.64 3.05
CA ILE A 79 6.33 -9.33 2.38
C ILE A 79 4.94 -9.08 1.78
N MET A 80 4.30 -7.99 2.17
CA MET A 80 3.11 -7.49 1.53
C MET A 80 3.49 -6.78 0.23
N TYR A 81 3.12 -7.37 -0.90
CA TYR A 81 3.33 -6.78 -2.23
C TYR A 81 2.00 -6.26 -2.78
N VAL A 82 1.97 -4.96 -3.09
CA VAL A 82 0.88 -4.31 -3.81
C VAL A 82 1.17 -4.38 -5.31
N PRO A 83 0.34 -5.11 -6.09
CA PRO A 83 0.52 -5.16 -7.53
C PRO A 83 0.23 -3.79 -8.18
N THR A 84 0.80 -3.56 -9.35
CA THR A 84 0.39 -2.45 -10.21
C THR A 84 -1.00 -2.74 -10.79
N ILE A 85 -1.83 -1.70 -10.96
CA ILE A 85 -3.22 -1.73 -11.46
C ILE A 85 -3.38 -2.61 -12.72
N ASP A 86 -2.34 -2.69 -13.54
CA ASP A 86 -2.34 -3.42 -14.80
C ASP A 86 -2.47 -4.94 -14.65
N ARG A 87 -2.43 -5.51 -13.43
CA ARG A 87 -2.39 -6.98 -13.25
C ARG A 87 -3.67 -7.68 -13.70
N GLN A 88 -4.86 -7.10 -13.54
CA GLN A 88 -6.09 -7.73 -14.07
C GLN A 88 -6.10 -7.72 -15.61
N ALA A 89 -5.71 -6.60 -16.22
CA ALA A 89 -5.59 -6.50 -17.67
C ALA A 89 -4.49 -7.44 -18.21
N ILE A 90 -3.35 -7.52 -17.52
CA ILE A 90 -2.25 -8.44 -17.82
C ILE A 90 -2.70 -9.89 -17.64
N SER A 91 -3.43 -10.25 -16.57
CA SER A 91 -3.92 -11.62 -16.35
C SER A 91 -4.88 -12.02 -17.46
N LYS A 92 -5.90 -11.20 -17.73
CA LYS A 92 -6.86 -11.41 -18.82
C LYS A 92 -6.16 -11.54 -20.17
N ARG A 93 -5.18 -10.66 -20.45
CA ARG A 93 -4.36 -10.74 -21.67
C ARG A 93 -3.58 -12.05 -21.73
N ASN A 94 -2.95 -12.45 -20.63
CA ASN A 94 -2.13 -13.65 -20.57
C ASN A 94 -2.97 -14.94 -20.71
N GLU A 95 -4.17 -14.95 -20.12
CA GLU A 95 -5.18 -16.02 -20.31
C GLU A 95 -5.65 -16.07 -21.77
N ALA A 96 -5.95 -14.93 -22.39
CA ALA A 96 -6.33 -14.85 -23.81
C ALA A 96 -5.20 -15.34 -24.73
N ILE A 97 -3.95 -14.93 -24.47
CA ILE A 97 -2.76 -15.43 -25.20
C ILE A 97 -2.65 -16.94 -25.09
N TYR A 98 -2.91 -17.51 -23.92
CA TYR A 98 -2.85 -18.95 -23.70
C TYR A 98 -3.98 -19.69 -24.42
N ALA A 99 -5.20 -19.19 -24.35
CA ALA A 99 -6.37 -19.77 -25.02
C ALA A 99 -6.21 -19.79 -26.56
N GLU A 100 -5.58 -18.76 -27.13
CA GLU A 100 -5.34 -18.66 -28.58
C GLU A 100 -4.06 -19.39 -29.05
N CYS A 101 -3.28 -19.97 -28.13
CA CYS A 101 -2.01 -20.59 -28.48
C CYS A 101 -2.20 -21.99 -29.06
N THR A 102 -1.86 -22.16 -30.34
CA THR A 102 -1.86 -23.46 -31.04
C THR A 102 -0.53 -24.20 -30.90
N GLY A 103 0.46 -23.60 -30.23
CA GLY A 103 1.81 -24.13 -30.06
C GLY A 103 2.74 -23.89 -31.25
N ARG A 104 2.25 -23.31 -32.35
CA ARG A 104 3.04 -22.96 -33.55
C ARG A 104 2.89 -21.49 -33.96
N ASN A 105 1.93 -20.75 -33.39
CA ASN A 105 1.56 -19.38 -33.76
C ASN A 105 2.18 -18.29 -32.86
N TYR A 106 3.34 -18.53 -32.23
CA TYR A 106 3.91 -17.58 -31.25
C TYR A 106 4.26 -16.21 -31.87
N GLN A 107 4.69 -16.18 -33.13
CA GLN A 107 4.98 -14.93 -33.85
C GLN A 107 3.70 -14.12 -34.10
N ASP A 108 2.61 -14.77 -34.51
CA ASP A 108 1.32 -14.11 -34.73
C ASP A 108 0.77 -13.51 -33.43
N LEU A 109 0.90 -14.23 -32.32
CA LEU A 109 0.52 -13.75 -30.99
C LEU A 109 1.37 -12.55 -30.55
N SER A 110 2.67 -12.56 -30.82
CA SER A 110 3.56 -11.42 -30.51
C SER A 110 3.11 -10.15 -31.23
N ILE A 111 2.74 -10.25 -32.51
CA ILE A 111 2.23 -9.13 -33.31
C ILE A 111 0.86 -8.67 -32.78
N LYS A 112 -0.07 -9.60 -32.58
CA LYS A 112 -1.45 -9.32 -32.15
C LYS A 112 -1.50 -8.61 -30.80
N TYR A 113 -0.72 -9.06 -29.82
CA TYR A 113 -0.72 -8.52 -28.46
C TYR A 113 0.36 -7.47 -28.21
N ARG A 114 1.18 -7.14 -29.23
CA ARG A 114 2.25 -6.14 -29.17
C ARG A 114 3.24 -6.35 -28.02
N ILE A 115 3.63 -7.60 -27.79
CA ILE A 115 4.63 -7.97 -26.78
C ILE A 115 5.70 -8.85 -27.39
N SER A 116 6.88 -8.91 -26.75
CA SER A 116 8.01 -9.64 -27.32
C SER A 116 7.77 -11.14 -27.39
N LEU A 117 8.42 -11.81 -28.33
CA LEU A 117 8.32 -13.26 -28.49
C LEU A 117 8.78 -14.00 -27.21
N GLN A 118 9.79 -13.47 -26.52
CA GLN A 118 10.26 -13.98 -25.23
C GLN A 118 9.18 -13.87 -24.14
N GLN A 119 8.42 -12.77 -24.12
CA GLN A 119 7.29 -12.60 -23.21
C GLN A 119 6.16 -13.59 -23.51
N ILE A 120 5.83 -13.81 -24.79
CA ILE A 120 4.87 -14.85 -25.20
C ILE A 120 5.28 -16.22 -24.66
N TYR A 121 6.53 -16.65 -24.87
CA TYR A 121 7.00 -17.93 -24.34
C TYR A 121 6.90 -18.02 -22.82
N SER A 122 7.25 -16.94 -22.12
CA SER A 122 7.20 -16.89 -20.66
C SER A 122 5.75 -16.99 -20.14
N ILE A 123 4.81 -16.30 -20.79
CA ILE A 123 3.37 -16.35 -20.48
C ILE A 123 2.82 -17.76 -20.68
N ILE A 124 3.07 -18.38 -21.83
CA ILE A 124 2.61 -19.73 -22.13
C ILE A 124 3.19 -20.75 -21.15
N LYS A 125 4.47 -20.61 -20.78
CA LYS A 125 5.11 -21.47 -19.78
C LYS A 125 4.43 -21.33 -18.41
N ALA A 126 4.18 -20.10 -17.97
CA ALA A 126 3.51 -19.83 -16.70
C ALA A 126 2.09 -20.40 -16.67
N GLN A 127 1.30 -20.18 -17.73
CA GLN A 127 -0.06 -20.70 -17.84
C GLN A 127 -0.10 -22.24 -17.89
N ARG A 128 0.82 -22.88 -18.61
CA ARG A 128 0.95 -24.34 -18.59
C ARG A 128 1.25 -24.88 -17.19
N ALA A 129 2.03 -24.17 -16.38
CA ALA A 129 2.31 -24.57 -15.00
C ALA A 129 1.05 -24.48 -14.12
N ILE A 130 0.28 -23.39 -14.25
CA ILE A 130 -1.01 -23.19 -13.56
C ILE A 130 -2.00 -24.32 -13.90
N HIS A 131 -2.12 -24.66 -15.19
CA HIS A 131 -3.03 -25.72 -15.65
C HIS A 131 -2.53 -27.14 -15.33
N LYS A 132 -1.22 -27.41 -15.35
CA LYS A 132 -0.65 -28.74 -15.00
C LYS A 132 -0.74 -29.06 -13.53
N HIS A 133 -0.56 -28.08 -12.65
CA HIS A 133 -0.61 -28.28 -11.21
C HIS A 133 -2.03 -28.14 -10.64
N GLY A 134 -3.06 -28.12 -11.50
CA GLY A 134 -4.47 -28.13 -11.10
C GLY A 134 -4.78 -27.04 -10.09
N GLN A 135 -4.73 -25.77 -10.51
CA GLN A 135 -5.12 -24.61 -9.69
C GLN A 135 -4.63 -24.69 -8.23
N GLN A 136 -3.46 -25.26 -7.97
CA GLN A 136 -2.84 -25.12 -6.66
C GLN A 136 -2.41 -23.66 -6.55
N ASN A 137 -3.10 -22.96 -5.64
CA ASN A 137 -2.92 -21.58 -5.21
C ASN A 137 -1.53 -21.32 -4.59
N ASP A 138 -0.46 -21.71 -5.28
CA ASP A 138 0.92 -21.28 -4.99
C ASP A 138 1.28 -20.00 -5.76
N ALA A 139 0.29 -19.36 -6.40
CA ALA A 139 0.42 -17.97 -6.78
C ALA A 139 0.52 -17.16 -5.48
N LYS A 140 1.74 -16.82 -5.06
CA LYS A 140 2.07 -15.89 -3.95
C LYS A 140 0.84 -15.06 -3.60
N GLN A 141 0.16 -15.43 -2.53
CA GLN A 141 -1.12 -14.84 -2.14
C GLN A 141 -0.94 -13.33 -2.16
N THR A 142 -1.63 -12.68 -3.08
CA THR A 142 -1.44 -11.25 -3.32
C THR A 142 -2.29 -10.50 -2.31
N VAL A 143 -1.87 -9.29 -1.93
CA VAL A 143 -2.65 -8.50 -0.96
C VAL A 143 -4.09 -8.31 -1.45
N ILE A 144 -4.27 -8.25 -2.77
CA ILE A 144 -5.57 -8.16 -3.43
C ILE A 144 -6.40 -9.42 -3.21
N SER A 145 -5.85 -10.60 -3.46
CA SER A 145 -6.54 -11.88 -3.20
C SER A 145 -6.90 -12.02 -1.73
N VAL A 146 -6.03 -11.60 -0.81
CA VAL A 146 -6.34 -11.60 0.64
C VAL A 146 -7.53 -10.68 0.93
N ILE A 147 -7.54 -9.47 0.39
CA ILE A 147 -8.64 -8.53 0.60
C ILE A 147 -9.94 -9.07 -0.03
N GLU A 148 -9.91 -9.52 -1.28
CA GLU A 148 -11.12 -9.93 -2.01
C GLU A 148 -11.69 -11.27 -1.56
N GLU A 149 -10.86 -12.19 -1.04
CA GLU A 149 -11.31 -13.53 -0.64
C GLU A 149 -11.54 -13.67 0.87
N LEU A 150 -10.74 -12.99 1.70
CA LEU A 150 -10.74 -13.20 3.15
C LEU A 150 -11.42 -12.09 3.95
N LEU A 151 -11.55 -10.88 3.39
CA LEU A 151 -12.25 -9.78 4.08
C LEU A 151 -13.79 -9.90 4.03
N PRO A 152 -14.45 -10.29 2.91
CA PRO A 152 -15.90 -10.28 2.85
C PRO A 152 -16.60 -11.11 3.93
N PRO A 153 -16.14 -12.33 4.29
CA PRO A 153 -16.75 -13.09 5.38
C PRO A 153 -16.70 -12.38 6.74
N GLU A 154 -15.66 -11.59 7.00
CA GLU A 154 -15.57 -10.79 8.24
C GLU A 154 -16.54 -9.61 8.20
N LEU A 155 -16.71 -8.97 7.04
CA LEU A 155 -17.67 -7.88 6.86
C LEU A 155 -19.12 -8.37 6.97
N VAL A 156 -19.45 -9.54 6.43
CA VAL A 156 -20.80 -10.13 6.59
C VAL A 156 -21.15 -10.34 8.07
N ARG A 157 -20.19 -10.76 8.90
CA ARG A 157 -20.40 -10.88 10.36
C ARG A 157 -20.66 -9.54 11.05
N LEU A 158 -20.28 -8.42 10.43
CA LEU A 158 -20.55 -7.06 10.91
C LEU A 158 -21.90 -6.51 10.42
N GLY A 159 -22.66 -7.28 9.64
CA GLY A 159 -24.02 -6.94 9.19
C GLY A 159 -24.12 -6.48 7.73
N PHE A 160 -23.06 -6.62 6.94
CA PHE A 160 -23.11 -6.35 5.50
C PHE A 160 -23.83 -7.49 4.77
N SER A 161 -24.49 -7.17 3.65
CA SER A 161 -24.89 -8.20 2.68
C SER A 161 -23.65 -8.78 1.99
N GLU A 162 -23.74 -10.00 1.46
CA GLU A 162 -22.62 -10.61 0.73
C GLU A 162 -22.18 -9.76 -0.46
N SER A 163 -23.13 -9.15 -1.17
CA SER A 163 -22.87 -8.26 -2.31
C SER A 163 -22.13 -6.99 -1.89
N ASP A 164 -22.55 -6.35 -0.79
CA ASP A 164 -21.93 -5.12 -0.31
C ASP A 164 -20.55 -5.39 0.28
N ALA A 165 -20.38 -6.51 0.98
CA ALA A 165 -19.09 -6.95 1.50
C ALA A 165 -18.07 -7.19 0.38
N ALA A 166 -18.48 -7.90 -0.68
CA ALA A 166 -17.63 -8.13 -1.85
C ALA A 166 -17.30 -6.82 -2.59
N SER A 167 -18.29 -5.95 -2.77
CA SER A 167 -18.12 -4.66 -3.44
C SER A 167 -17.15 -3.75 -2.67
N LEU A 168 -17.30 -3.67 -1.34
CA LEU A 168 -16.37 -2.92 -0.49
C LEU A 168 -14.96 -3.50 -0.54
N ALA A 169 -14.79 -4.81 -0.50
CA ALA A 169 -13.48 -5.45 -0.62
C ALA A 169 -12.79 -5.12 -1.95
N SER A 170 -13.51 -5.18 -3.09
CA SER A 170 -12.96 -4.76 -4.39
C SER A 170 -12.64 -3.27 -4.42
N SER A 171 -13.45 -2.40 -3.82
CA SER A 171 -13.14 -0.96 -3.70
C SER A 171 -11.84 -0.72 -2.92
N ILE A 172 -11.66 -1.40 -1.78
CA ILE A 172 -10.42 -1.33 -0.97
C ILE A 172 -9.22 -1.82 -1.78
N ALA A 173 -9.35 -2.94 -2.48
CA ALA A 173 -8.28 -3.50 -3.31
C ALA A 173 -7.88 -2.55 -4.45
N ASN A 174 -8.86 -1.92 -5.09
CA ASN A 174 -8.63 -0.92 -6.14
C ASN A 174 -7.93 0.33 -5.59
N HIS A 175 -8.41 0.85 -4.45
CA HIS A 175 -7.80 1.99 -3.77
C HIS A 175 -6.33 1.73 -3.42
N LEU A 176 -6.04 0.56 -2.86
CA LEU A 176 -4.67 0.11 -2.56
C LEU A 176 -3.78 0.11 -3.81
N CYS A 177 -4.26 -0.47 -4.91
CA CYS A 177 -3.51 -0.51 -6.17
C CYS A 177 -3.29 0.88 -6.78
N GLN A 178 -4.23 1.80 -6.60
CA GLN A 178 -4.16 3.16 -7.14
C GLN A 178 -3.16 4.03 -6.38
N HIS A 179 -3.15 3.92 -5.05
CA HIS A 179 -2.35 4.79 -4.20
C HIS A 179 -0.95 4.23 -3.93
N PHE A 180 -0.77 2.91 -3.98
CA PHE A 180 0.51 2.25 -3.66
C PHE A 180 0.98 1.23 -4.72
N PRO A 181 0.94 1.57 -6.03
CA PRO A 181 1.27 0.61 -7.09
C PRO A 181 2.72 0.12 -7.00
N GLY A 182 2.91 -1.21 -7.02
CA GLY A 182 4.22 -1.83 -7.08
C GLY A 182 5.01 -1.81 -5.77
N VAL A 183 4.41 -1.36 -4.67
CA VAL A 183 5.06 -1.29 -3.36
C VAL A 183 5.25 -2.67 -2.75
N SER A 184 6.39 -2.89 -2.11
CA SER A 184 6.65 -4.05 -1.24
C SER A 184 7.02 -3.55 0.15
N CYS A 185 6.33 -4.04 1.18
CA CYS A 185 6.62 -3.67 2.57
C CYS A 185 6.55 -4.90 3.49
N ARG A 186 7.17 -4.79 4.67
CA ARG A 186 7.26 -5.82 5.69
C ARG A 186 6.73 -5.27 7.01
#